data_AF-A0A7Z7BF81-F1
#
_entry.id   AF-A0A7Z7BF81-F1
#
_cell.length_a   1.000
_cell.length_b   1.000
_cell.length_c   1.000
_cell.angle_alpha   90.00
_cell.angle_beta   90.00
_cell.angle_gamma   90.00
#
_symmetry.space_group_name_H-M   'P 1'
#
loop_
_entity.id
_entity.type
_entity.pdbx_description
1 polymer ?
#
loop_
_entity_poly.entity_id
_entity_poly.type
_entity_poly.pdbx_seq_one_letter_code
_entity_poly.pdbx_strand_id
1 'polypeptide(L)'
;MSKIVTPLAIISAITFVVACTTTSSGDNTEVSSIPEQPIAVAPPPTIQPTSASRVLDADTRAAMFSLVSTNPKMDGLAHRAKGILVFPIVVRAGFLAGVSHGVGEMIENGKVTGYYATTSLSYGFQAGAERYSYAMLFMTDAALNNLKTSRDFEIGVGPTVVVVDQGMAKNLNTETAKSDVYAIIFDQKGLMAGSSLRGTKISRISR
;
A
#
# COMPACT_ATOMS: atom_id res chain seq x y z
N MET A 1 -53.69 9.45 -40.74
CA MET A 1 -52.28 9.55 -41.16
C MET A 1 -51.52 8.34 -40.63
N SER A 2 -50.82 7.64 -41.53
CA SER A 2 -49.76 6.61 -41.41
C SER A 2 -49.70 5.72 -40.15
N LYS A 3 -49.95 4.39 -40.21
CA LYS A 3 -49.23 3.25 -40.85
C LYS A 3 -47.90 2.86 -40.18
N ILE A 4 -47.71 1.53 -40.09
CA ILE A 4 -46.48 0.70 -39.92
C ILE A 4 -46.42 0.02 -38.54
N VAL A 5 -46.76 -1.27 -38.33
CA VAL A 5 -46.24 -2.56 -38.88
C VAL A 5 -44.98 -3.07 -38.12
N THR A 6 -45.23 -3.94 -37.12
CA THR A 6 -44.60 -5.28 -36.84
C THR A 6 -43.10 -5.39 -36.43
N PRO A 7 -42.53 -6.59 -36.09
CA PRO A 7 -42.19 -7.02 -34.71
C PRO A 7 -40.74 -7.55 -34.51
N LEU A 8 -40.47 -8.10 -33.31
CA LEU A 8 -39.60 -9.27 -33.03
C LEU A 8 -38.06 -9.08 -32.95
N ALA A 9 -37.51 -9.74 -31.90
CA ALA A 9 -36.11 -10.22 -31.75
C ALA A 9 -35.07 -9.13 -31.38
N ILE A 10 -34.04 -9.33 -30.53
CA ILE A 10 -33.27 -10.50 -30.11
C ILE A 10 -32.76 -10.26 -28.68
N ILE A 11 -32.95 -11.25 -27.81
CA ILE A 11 -32.18 -11.46 -26.56
C ILE A 11 -30.84 -12.07 -26.99
N SER A 12 -29.72 -11.39 -26.70
CA SER A 12 -28.39 -11.99 -26.89
C SER A 12 -27.73 -12.20 -25.52
N ALA A 13 -27.87 -13.42 -25.02
CA ALA A 13 -27.11 -13.94 -23.90
C ALA A 13 -25.72 -14.35 -24.41
N ILE A 14 -24.66 -13.69 -23.91
CA ILE A 14 -23.29 -14.10 -24.16
C ILE A 14 -22.92 -15.13 -23.09
N THR A 15 -23.20 -16.38 -23.41
CA THR A 15 -22.63 -17.56 -22.77
C THR A 15 -21.30 -17.86 -23.45
N PHE A 16 -20.18 -17.65 -22.75
CA PHE A 16 -18.88 -18.20 -23.17
C PHE A 16 -18.67 -19.55 -22.49
N VAL A 17 -19.02 -20.61 -23.22
CA VAL A 17 -18.52 -21.97 -22.99
C VAL A 17 -17.18 -22.07 -23.68
N VAL A 18 -16.12 -22.39 -22.93
CA VAL A 18 -14.87 -22.91 -23.48
C VAL A 18 -14.65 -24.29 -22.86
N ALA A 19 -15.01 -25.31 -23.62
CA ALA A 19 -14.58 -26.67 -23.43
C ALA A 19 -13.52 -26.97 -24.50
N CYS A 20 -12.34 -27.42 -24.10
CA CYS A 20 -11.47 -28.20 -24.97
C CYS A 20 -10.95 -29.38 -24.16
N THR A 21 -11.61 -30.52 -24.33
CA THR A 21 -11.15 -31.84 -23.93
C THR A 21 -10.14 -32.34 -24.93
N THR A 22 -8.98 -32.78 -24.45
CA THR A 22 -8.15 -33.75 -25.18
C THR A 22 -7.84 -34.92 -24.26
N THR A 23 -8.63 -35.97 -24.48
CA THR A 23 -8.35 -37.38 -24.17
C THR A 23 -7.17 -37.88 -24.99
N SER A 24 -6.30 -38.69 -24.39
CA SER A 24 -5.49 -39.78 -25.00
C SER A 24 -4.38 -40.16 -24.02
N SER A 25 -3.94 -41.39 -23.77
CA SER A 25 -4.32 -42.77 -24.13
C SER A 25 -3.14 -43.61 -23.60
N GLY A 26 -3.41 -44.75 -22.94
CA GLY A 26 -2.60 -45.98 -22.90
C GLY A 26 -1.11 -45.98 -22.49
N ASP A 27 -0.83 -46.69 -21.40
CA ASP A 27 0.05 -47.88 -21.31
C ASP A 27 1.60 -47.79 -21.50
N ASN A 28 2.28 -48.39 -20.51
CA ASN A 28 3.62 -49.03 -20.49
C ASN A 28 4.92 -48.25 -20.80
N THR A 29 5.70 -48.14 -19.73
CA THR A 29 7.13 -48.53 -19.61
C THR A 29 7.93 -48.70 -20.91
N GLU A 30 8.64 -47.65 -21.34
CA GLU A 30 9.86 -47.81 -22.13
C GLU A 30 10.86 -46.70 -21.79
N VAL A 31 11.98 -47.10 -21.18
CA VAL A 31 13.16 -46.29 -20.94
C VAL A 31 13.85 -46.12 -22.29
N SER A 32 13.80 -44.93 -22.89
CA SER A 32 14.55 -44.64 -24.12
C SER A 32 15.05 -43.20 -24.14
N SER A 33 16.36 -43.06 -23.88
CA SER A 33 17.29 -42.01 -24.33
C SER A 33 16.80 -40.56 -24.50
N ILE A 34 17.22 -39.67 -23.60
CA ILE A 34 17.10 -38.20 -23.73
C ILE A 34 18.19 -37.69 -24.70
N PRO A 35 17.86 -37.05 -25.83
CA PRO A 35 18.80 -36.20 -26.54
C PRO A 35 18.90 -34.84 -25.83
N GLU A 36 20.12 -34.40 -25.49
CA GLU A 36 20.39 -33.05 -24.97
C GLU A 36 19.80 -31.98 -25.92
N GLN A 37 18.76 -31.28 -25.45
CA GLN A 37 18.26 -30.05 -26.08
C GLN A 37 18.78 -28.85 -25.29
N PRO A 38 19.26 -27.77 -25.96
CA PRO A 38 19.83 -26.62 -25.28
C PRO A 38 18.76 -25.91 -24.43
N ILE A 39 19.12 -25.61 -23.19
CA ILE A 39 18.26 -24.96 -22.20
C ILE A 39 17.97 -23.54 -22.69
N ALA A 40 16.77 -23.31 -23.23
CA ALA A 40 16.30 -21.97 -23.54
C ALA A 40 16.14 -21.19 -22.23
N VAL A 41 17.01 -20.21 -21.99
CA VAL A 41 16.91 -19.26 -20.87
C VAL A 41 15.64 -18.44 -21.10
N ALA A 42 14.56 -18.80 -20.40
CA ALA A 42 13.35 -17.97 -20.36
C ALA A 42 13.69 -16.61 -19.73
N PRO A 43 13.25 -15.48 -20.32
CA PRO A 43 13.41 -14.18 -19.69
C PRO A 43 12.67 -14.14 -18.34
N PRO A 44 13.21 -13.45 -17.33
CA PRO A 44 12.58 -13.37 -16.01
C PRO A 44 11.16 -12.80 -16.14
N PRO A 45 10.19 -13.31 -15.35
CA PRO A 45 8.82 -12.83 -15.38
C PRO A 45 8.81 -11.33 -15.07
N THR A 46 8.36 -10.53 -16.03
CA THR A 46 8.10 -9.11 -15.80
C THR A 46 6.87 -9.02 -14.91
N ILE A 47 7.07 -8.65 -13.64
CA ILE A 47 5.97 -8.40 -12.70
C ILE A 47 5.20 -7.18 -13.23
N GLN A 48 4.08 -7.42 -13.90
CA GLN A 48 3.21 -6.35 -14.34
C GLN A 48 2.43 -5.82 -13.13
N PRO A 49 2.36 -4.49 -12.92
CA PRO A 49 1.57 -3.93 -11.83
C PRO A 49 0.10 -4.31 -12.00
N THR A 50 -0.47 -4.94 -10.97
CA THR A 50 -1.91 -5.22 -10.93
C THR A 50 -2.70 -3.91 -10.95
N SER A 51 -3.97 -3.95 -11.37
CA SER A 51 -4.83 -2.75 -11.35
C SER A 51 -4.87 -2.09 -9.96
N ALA A 52 -4.86 -2.90 -8.91
CA ALA A 52 -4.79 -2.44 -7.52
C ALA A 52 -3.49 -1.72 -7.17
N SER A 53 -2.33 -2.18 -7.68
CA SER A 53 -1.05 -1.49 -7.43
C SER A 53 -0.93 -0.19 -8.24
N ARG A 54 -1.51 -0.13 -9.44
CA ARG A 54 -1.58 1.13 -10.22
C ARG A 54 -2.42 2.19 -9.52
N VAL A 55 -3.56 1.80 -8.95
CA VAL A 55 -4.40 2.73 -8.17
C VAL A 55 -3.66 3.19 -6.92
N LEU A 56 -3.00 2.28 -6.21
CA LEU A 56 -2.23 2.63 -5.02
C LEU A 56 -1.08 3.59 -5.33
N ASP A 57 -0.32 3.37 -6.41
CA ASP A 57 0.75 4.28 -6.85
C ASP A 57 0.22 5.69 -7.16
N ALA A 58 -0.94 5.77 -7.82
CA ALA A 58 -1.60 7.04 -8.08
C ALA A 58 -2.04 7.74 -6.78
N ASP A 59 -2.64 7.01 -5.84
CA ASP A 59 -3.09 7.52 -4.55
C ASP A 59 -1.89 7.95 -3.67
N THR A 60 -0.82 7.16 -3.65
CA THR A 60 0.44 7.46 -2.97
C THR A 60 1.06 8.75 -3.48
N ARG A 61 1.12 8.91 -4.81
CA ARG A 61 1.64 10.13 -5.44
C ARG A 61 0.78 11.35 -5.13
N ALA A 62 -0.54 11.19 -5.16
CA ALA A 62 -1.47 12.26 -4.78
C ALA A 62 -1.32 12.64 -3.30
N ALA A 63 -1.16 11.66 -2.42
CA ALA A 63 -0.95 11.87 -0.99
C ALA A 63 0.39 12.57 -0.72
N MET A 64 1.47 12.19 -1.41
CA MET A 64 2.76 12.89 -1.31
C MET A 64 2.66 14.35 -1.75
N PHE A 65 1.94 14.61 -2.86
CA PHE A 65 1.68 15.97 -3.32
C PHE A 65 0.89 16.77 -2.28
N SER A 66 -0.15 16.18 -1.69
CA SER A 66 -0.92 16.83 -0.62
C SER A 66 -0.07 17.18 0.60
N LEU A 67 0.80 16.25 1.03
CA LEU A 67 1.73 16.45 2.14
C LEU A 67 2.66 17.66 1.90
N VAL A 68 3.31 17.70 0.74
CA VAL A 68 4.24 18.78 0.37
C VAL A 68 3.50 20.10 0.20
N SER A 69 2.30 20.08 -0.40
CA SER A 69 1.48 21.29 -0.59
C SER A 69 0.99 21.88 0.73
N THR A 70 0.71 21.03 1.72
CA THR A 70 0.26 21.45 3.06
C THR A 70 1.42 22.01 3.88
N ASN A 71 2.64 21.50 3.69
CA ASN A 71 3.82 21.98 4.40
C ASN A 71 5.09 21.86 3.55
N PRO A 72 5.57 22.99 2.97
CA PRO A 72 6.77 23.00 2.13
C PRO A 72 8.04 22.49 2.84
N LYS A 73 8.10 22.57 4.18
CA LYS A 73 9.24 22.05 4.96
C LYS A 73 9.37 20.53 4.87
N MET A 74 8.27 19.84 4.54
CA MET A 74 8.25 18.38 4.40
C MET A 74 8.97 17.91 3.14
N ASP A 75 9.04 18.76 2.12
CA ASP A 75 9.83 18.48 0.92
C ASP A 75 11.32 18.31 1.27
N GLY A 76 11.88 19.24 2.04
CA GLY A 76 13.27 19.14 2.49
C GLY A 76 13.55 17.94 3.40
N LEU A 77 12.57 17.54 4.22
CA LEU A 77 12.69 16.33 5.05
C LEU A 77 12.57 15.06 4.21
N ALA A 78 11.67 15.03 3.22
CA ALA A 78 11.50 13.92 2.28
C ALA A 78 12.76 13.68 1.45
N HIS A 79 13.42 14.74 0.96
CA HIS A 79 14.69 14.64 0.23
C HIS A 79 15.85 14.07 1.07
N ARG A 80 15.81 14.25 2.39
CA ARG A 80 16.82 13.71 3.31
C ARG A 80 16.51 12.27 3.75
N ALA A 81 15.29 11.80 3.54
CA ALA A 81 14.88 10.46 3.91
C ALA A 81 15.60 9.41 3.05
N LYS A 82 16.02 8.32 3.68
CA LYS A 82 16.54 7.11 3.01
C LYS A 82 15.42 6.33 2.30
N GLY A 83 14.22 6.39 2.87
CA GLY A 83 13.01 5.80 2.31
C GLY A 83 11.78 6.47 2.90
N ILE A 84 10.69 6.44 2.14
CA ILE A 84 9.42 7.05 2.52
C ILE A 84 8.32 6.02 2.34
N LEU A 85 7.66 5.64 3.43
CA LEU A 85 6.50 4.76 3.40
C LEU A 85 5.24 5.61 3.49
N VAL A 86 4.45 5.60 2.43
CA VAL A 86 3.23 6.42 2.34
C VAL A 86 2.00 5.54 2.44
N PHE A 87 1.11 5.88 3.35
CA PHE A 87 -0.23 5.31 3.47
C PHE A 87 -1.24 6.38 3.03
N PRO A 88 -1.72 6.32 1.78
CA PRO A 88 -2.61 7.35 1.25
C PRO A 88 -4.03 7.28 1.82
N ILE A 89 -4.49 6.09 2.22
CA ILE A 89 -5.82 5.89 2.78
C ILE A 89 -5.73 4.95 3.96
N VAL A 90 -5.94 5.49 5.15
CA VAL A 90 -6.06 4.71 6.39
C VAL A 90 -7.42 5.01 6.98
N VAL A 91 -8.20 3.94 7.16
CA VAL A 91 -9.54 4.03 7.72
C VAL A 91 -9.47 3.53 9.16
N ARG A 92 -9.95 4.36 10.09
CA ARG A 92 -10.15 3.99 11.49
C ARG A 92 -11.64 3.96 11.77
N ALA A 93 -12.12 2.92 12.45
CA ALA A 93 -13.51 2.84 12.87
C ALA A 93 -13.60 2.20 14.26
N GLY A 94 -14.51 2.69 15.09
CA GLY A 94 -14.68 2.16 16.44
C GLY A 94 -15.72 2.86 17.29
N PHE A 95 -16.09 2.19 18.37
CA PHE A 95 -16.86 2.73 19.49
C PHE A 95 -16.25 2.21 20.79
N LEU A 96 -15.67 3.10 21.61
CA LEU A 96 -14.90 2.79 22.83
C LEU A 96 -13.61 1.99 22.58
N ALA A 97 -13.63 1.04 21.65
CA ALA A 97 -12.47 0.41 21.02
C ALA A 97 -12.58 0.59 19.50
N GLY A 98 -11.45 0.89 18.85
CA GLY A 98 -11.38 1.12 17.42
C GLY A 98 -10.20 0.40 16.79
N VAL A 99 -10.40 -0.05 15.56
CA VAL A 99 -9.37 -0.62 14.71
C VAL A 99 -9.11 0.33 13.56
N SER A 100 -7.85 0.41 13.12
CA SER A 100 -7.54 1.02 11.84
C SER A 100 -6.81 0.06 10.91
N HIS A 101 -7.02 0.26 9.62
CA HIS A 101 -6.34 -0.50 8.58
C HIS A 101 -6.04 0.40 7.37
N GLY A 102 -4.91 0.15 6.71
CA GLY A 102 -4.53 0.84 5.49
C GLY A 102 -3.45 0.06 4.73
N VAL A 103 -3.32 0.36 3.45
CA VAL A 103 -2.25 -0.17 2.60
C VAL A 103 -1.43 0.99 2.08
N GLY A 104 -0.12 0.79 1.98
CA GLY A 104 0.82 1.80 1.57
C GLY A 104 1.98 1.22 0.77
N GLU A 105 2.76 2.12 0.23
CA GLU A 105 3.92 1.84 -0.62
C GLU A 105 5.17 2.45 -0.02
N MET A 106 6.25 1.67 -0.04
CA MET A 106 7.58 2.15 0.25
C MET A 106 8.20 2.69 -1.02
N ILE A 107 8.68 3.93 -0.94
CA ILE A 107 9.40 4.62 -1.99
C ILE A 107 10.83 4.85 -1.50
N GLU A 108 11.80 4.38 -2.28
CA GLU A 108 13.22 4.62 -2.05
C GLU A 108 13.82 5.18 -3.34
N ASN A 109 14.56 6.29 -3.24
CA ASN A 109 15.16 6.95 -4.41
C ASN A 109 14.16 7.21 -5.56
N GLY A 110 12.90 7.54 -5.21
CA GLY A 110 11.83 7.79 -6.18
C GLY A 110 11.24 6.55 -6.86
N LYS A 111 11.57 5.34 -6.40
CA LYS A 111 11.02 4.07 -6.92
C LYS A 111 10.27 3.32 -5.84
N VAL A 112 9.15 2.69 -6.20
CA VAL A 112 8.41 1.80 -5.29
C VAL A 112 9.22 0.51 -5.10
N THR A 113 9.58 0.19 -3.86
CA THR A 113 10.40 -0.99 -3.50
C THR A 113 9.63 -2.05 -2.73
N GLY A 114 8.42 -1.74 -2.27
CA GLY A 114 7.57 -2.71 -1.60
C GLY A 114 6.24 -2.15 -1.15
N TYR A 115 5.35 -3.06 -0.75
CA TYR A 115 4.01 -2.77 -0.27
C TYR A 115 3.90 -3.18 1.19
N TYR A 116 3.19 -2.37 1.97
CA TYR A 116 3.00 -2.61 3.39
C TYR A 116 1.54 -2.41 3.76
N ALA A 117 1.07 -3.20 4.73
CA ALA A 117 -0.21 -2.98 5.38
C ALA A 117 0.03 -2.45 6.79
N THR A 118 -0.80 -1.50 7.20
CA THR A 118 -0.81 -0.98 8.57
C THR A 118 -2.09 -1.42 9.25
N THR A 119 -2.00 -1.85 10.50
CA THR A 119 -3.13 -2.21 11.34
C THR A 119 -2.87 -1.72 12.75
N SER A 120 -3.83 -1.00 13.34
CA SER A 120 -3.69 -0.53 14.72
C SER A 120 -4.95 -0.78 15.53
N LEU A 121 -4.77 -0.93 16.83
CA LEU A 121 -5.84 -1.05 17.81
C LEU A 121 -5.76 0.14 18.74
N SER A 122 -6.91 0.74 19.03
CA SER A 122 -7.03 1.93 19.87
C SER A 122 -8.16 1.77 20.86
N TYR A 123 -7.95 2.29 22.07
CA TYR A 123 -8.97 2.38 23.12
C TYR A 123 -9.28 3.85 23.38
N GLY A 124 -10.55 4.19 23.55
CA GLY A 124 -11.00 5.55 23.89
C GLY A 124 -11.46 6.42 22.72
N PHE A 125 -11.74 5.83 21.55
CA PHE A 125 -12.37 6.59 20.46
C PHE A 125 -13.88 6.76 20.73
N GLN A 126 -14.36 8.00 20.72
CA GLN A 126 -15.80 8.30 20.67
C GLN A 126 -16.38 7.67 19.39
N ALA A 127 -17.66 7.26 19.38
CA ALA A 127 -18.25 6.56 18.23
C ALA A 127 -17.93 7.24 16.90
N GLY A 128 -17.30 6.53 15.95
CA GLY A 128 -17.05 7.14 14.65
C GLY A 128 -16.22 6.32 13.67
N ALA A 129 -16.10 6.92 12.49
CA ALA A 129 -15.18 6.51 11.45
C ALA A 129 -14.36 7.73 11.03
N GLU A 130 -13.05 7.54 10.96
CA GLU A 130 -12.10 8.55 10.55
C GLU A 130 -11.32 8.05 9.34
N ARG A 131 -10.94 8.99 8.47
CA ARG A 131 -10.01 8.72 7.39
C ARG A 131 -8.86 9.69 7.49
N TYR A 132 -7.65 9.18 7.33
CA TYR A 132 -6.45 9.99 7.35
C TYR A 132 -5.39 9.37 6.47
N SER A 133 -4.43 10.20 6.10
CA SER A 133 -3.26 9.82 5.34
C SER A 133 -2.04 10.02 6.23
N TYR A 134 -1.03 9.17 6.11
CA TYR A 134 0.23 9.46 6.79
C TYR A 134 1.43 8.93 6.01
N ALA A 135 2.57 9.62 6.15
CA ALA A 135 3.84 9.24 5.56
C ALA A 135 4.89 9.05 6.65
N MET A 136 5.63 7.96 6.59
CA MET A 136 6.77 7.70 7.46
C MET A 136 8.06 7.91 6.69
N LEU A 137 8.84 8.89 7.13
CA LEU A 137 10.13 9.22 6.56
C LEU A 137 11.21 8.58 7.42
N PHE A 138 11.97 7.66 6.83
CA PHE A 138 13.07 6.97 7.49
C PHE A 138 14.35 7.76 7.27
N MET A 139 14.90 8.33 8.34
CA MET A 139 16.11 9.15 8.27
C MET A 139 17.39 8.31 8.34
N THR A 140 17.33 7.13 8.93
CA THR A 140 18.48 6.24 9.14
C THR A 140 18.31 4.91 8.41
N ASP A 141 19.43 4.38 7.90
CA ASP A 141 19.47 3.07 7.27
C ASP A 141 19.08 1.96 8.26
N ALA A 142 19.40 2.13 9.55
CA ALA A 142 19.02 1.22 10.62
C ALA A 142 17.49 1.10 10.74
N ALA A 143 16.76 2.21 10.75
CA ALA A 143 15.31 2.20 10.85
C ALA A 143 14.63 1.61 9.61
N LEU A 144 15.13 1.97 8.41
CA LEU A 144 14.64 1.42 7.15
C LEU A 144 14.87 -0.10 7.08
N ASN A 145 16.05 -0.56 7.49
CA ASN A 145 16.36 -1.97 7.51
C ASN A 145 15.49 -2.71 8.54
N ASN A 146 15.24 -2.11 9.70
CA ASN A 146 14.37 -2.69 10.73
C ASN A 146 12.96 -2.97 10.20
N LEU A 147 12.38 -2.04 9.44
CA LEU A 147 11.09 -2.24 8.78
C LEU A 147 11.14 -3.35 7.73
N LYS A 148 12.23 -3.44 6.96
CA LYS A 148 12.37 -4.43 5.87
C LYS A 148 12.63 -5.85 6.36
N THR A 149 13.45 -6.01 7.41
CA THR A 149 13.85 -7.33 7.92
C THR A 149 12.85 -7.89 8.92
N SER A 150 12.12 -7.02 9.63
CA SER A 150 11.11 -7.45 10.58
C SER A 150 9.86 -7.90 9.84
N ARG A 151 9.26 -9.02 10.29
CA ARG A 151 7.94 -9.45 9.81
C ARG A 151 6.87 -8.41 10.13
N ASP A 152 6.99 -7.83 11.31
CA ASP A 152 6.06 -6.88 11.89
C ASP A 152 6.86 -5.74 12.51
N PHE A 153 6.68 -4.52 12.00
CA PHE A 153 7.24 -3.30 12.56
C PHE A 153 6.20 -2.66 13.48
N GLU A 154 6.57 -2.41 14.74
CA GLU A 154 5.66 -1.85 15.73
C GLU A 154 6.11 -0.48 16.21
N ILE A 155 5.21 0.49 16.14
CA ILE A 155 5.47 1.85 16.61
C ILE A 155 5.50 1.86 18.14
N GLY A 156 6.67 2.15 18.70
CA GLY A 156 6.91 2.29 20.14
C GLY A 156 7.64 1.14 20.82
N VAL A 157 7.98 0.07 20.10
CA VAL A 157 8.77 -1.08 20.61
C VAL A 157 10.17 -1.13 19.98
N GLY A 158 10.36 -0.47 18.83
CA GLY A 158 11.64 -0.42 18.09
C GLY A 158 12.29 0.97 18.05
N PRO A 159 12.70 1.47 16.87
CA PRO A 159 13.37 2.77 16.74
C PRO A 159 12.48 3.93 17.19
N THR A 160 13.10 5.07 17.50
CA THR A 160 12.35 6.25 17.96
C THR A 160 11.54 6.84 16.82
N VAL A 161 10.22 6.63 16.87
CA VAL A 161 9.26 7.21 15.93
C VAL A 161 8.62 8.43 16.56
N VAL A 162 8.77 9.59 15.91
CA VAL A 162 8.05 10.81 16.31
C VAL A 162 6.86 11.00 15.39
N VAL A 163 5.68 11.09 16.00
CA VAL A 163 4.43 11.40 15.30
C VAL A 163 4.30 12.90 15.20
N VAL A 164 4.06 13.37 13.99
CA VAL A 164 3.97 14.76 13.61
C VAL A 164 2.59 15.01 13.03
N ASP A 165 1.75 15.68 13.80
CA ASP A 165 0.46 16.19 13.31
C ASP A 165 0.64 17.53 12.59
N GLN A 166 -0.39 17.95 11.84
CA GLN A 166 -0.37 19.20 11.08
C GLN A 166 0.03 20.44 11.91
N GLY A 167 -0.39 20.50 13.18
CA GLY A 167 -0.01 21.58 14.10
C GLY A 167 1.45 21.52 14.56
N MET A 168 1.98 20.32 14.82
CA MET A 168 3.39 20.11 15.16
C MET A 168 4.29 20.34 13.94
N ALA A 169 3.86 19.91 12.75
CA ALA A 169 4.59 20.07 11.50
C ALA A 169 4.94 21.53 11.17
N LYS A 170 4.10 22.49 11.57
CA LYS A 170 4.35 23.93 11.40
C LYS A 170 5.54 24.41 12.24
N ASN A 171 5.63 23.90 13.48
CA ASN A 171 6.64 24.28 14.47
C ASN A 171 7.90 23.42 14.41
N LEU A 172 7.86 22.29 13.71
CA LEU A 172 9.05 21.47 13.49
C LEU A 172 10.04 22.21 12.60
N ASN A 173 11.29 22.19 13.04
CA ASN A 173 12.43 22.58 12.24
C ASN A 173 13.14 21.32 11.76
N THR A 174 13.27 21.18 10.43
CA THR A 174 13.94 20.05 9.78
C THR A 174 15.42 19.95 10.19
N GLU A 175 16.03 21.04 10.65
CA GLU A 175 17.42 21.08 11.13
C GLU A 175 17.60 20.49 12.53
N THR A 176 16.61 20.61 13.41
CA THR A 176 16.64 20.03 14.77
C THR A 176 15.98 18.66 14.85
N ALA A 177 15.55 18.14 13.71
CA ALA A 177 15.00 16.80 13.56
C ALA A 177 16.09 15.75 13.83
N LYS A 178 16.04 15.10 15.00
CA LYS A 178 17.01 14.08 15.47
C LYS A 178 16.46 12.65 15.53
N SER A 179 15.21 12.43 15.12
CA SER A 179 14.54 11.13 15.23
C SER A 179 14.88 10.24 14.04
N ASP A 180 14.91 8.93 14.30
CA ASP A 180 15.18 7.93 13.26
C ASP A 180 14.06 7.84 12.22
N VAL A 181 12.82 8.03 12.68
CA VAL A 181 11.61 7.97 11.84
C VAL A 181 10.66 9.11 12.19
N TYR A 182 10.16 9.79 11.17
CA TYR A 182 9.12 10.81 11.28
C TYR A 182 7.84 10.31 10.64
N ALA A 183 6.79 10.11 11.45
CA ALA A 183 5.47 9.73 10.98
C ALA A 183 4.59 10.98 10.91
N ILE A 184 4.24 11.41 9.71
CA ILE A 184 3.55 12.69 9.47
C ILE A 184 2.13 12.41 9.03
N ILE A 185 1.16 12.88 9.81
CA ILE A 185 -0.26 12.67 9.54
C ILE A 185 -0.84 13.91 8.84
N PHE A 186 -1.60 13.70 7.77
CA PHE A 186 -2.22 14.74 6.96
C PHE A 186 -3.57 14.27 6.41
N ASP A 187 -4.29 15.16 5.71
CA ASP A 187 -5.62 14.90 5.15
C ASP A 187 -6.62 14.28 6.15
N GLN A 188 -6.54 14.74 7.40
CA GLN A 188 -7.40 14.24 8.48
C GLN A 188 -8.86 14.59 8.20
N LYS A 189 -9.71 13.57 8.10
CA LYS A 189 -11.17 13.65 8.03
C LYS A 189 -11.75 12.95 9.26
N GLY A 190 -12.11 13.74 10.27
CA GLY A 190 -12.61 13.24 11.55
C GLY A 190 -12.18 14.14 12.71
N LEU A 191 -12.56 13.76 13.93
CA LEU A 191 -12.20 14.45 15.16
C LEU A 191 -10.98 13.76 15.80
N MET A 192 -9.80 13.97 15.21
CA MET A 192 -8.51 13.43 15.67
C MET A 192 -8.00 14.12 16.96
N ALA A 193 -8.79 14.11 18.03
CA ALA A 193 -8.38 14.64 19.32
C ALA A 193 -7.67 13.56 20.15
N GLY A 194 -6.33 13.63 20.24
CA GLY A 194 -5.57 12.91 21.27
C GLY A 194 -5.23 11.44 21.02
N SER A 195 -5.35 10.93 19.79
CA SER A 195 -4.94 9.56 19.46
C SER A 195 -3.45 9.46 19.13
N SER A 196 -2.70 8.60 19.82
CA SER A 196 -1.32 8.27 19.45
C SER A 196 -1.26 7.10 18.44
N LEU A 197 -0.25 7.06 17.55
CA LEU A 197 0.01 5.91 16.67
C LEU A 197 0.62 4.69 17.40
N ARG A 198 0.72 4.72 18.73
CA ARG A 198 1.28 3.62 19.54
C ARG A 198 0.39 2.39 19.41
N GLY A 199 1.00 1.21 19.25
CA GLY A 199 0.26 -0.04 19.02
C GLY A 199 -0.16 -0.25 17.56
N THR A 200 0.43 0.51 16.64
CA THR A 200 0.32 0.25 15.20
C THR A 200 1.34 -0.80 14.79
N LYS A 201 0.86 -1.83 14.10
CA LYS A 201 1.63 -2.90 13.50
C LYS A 201 1.65 -2.72 11.99
N ILE A 202 2.84 -2.74 11.42
CA ILE A 202 3.06 -2.62 9.97
C ILE A 202 3.70 -3.91 9.49
N SER A 203 3.09 -4.56 8.51
CA SER A 203 3.58 -5.81 7.93
C SER A 203 3.81 -5.65 6.43
N ARG A 204 4.84 -6.32 5.91
CA ARG A 204 5.11 -6.35 4.48
C ARG A 204 4.11 -7.26 3.78
N ILE A 205 3.54 -6.81 2.68
CA ILE A 205 2.63 -7.61 1.85
C ILE A 205 3.28 -7.92 0.51
N SER A 206 3.07 -9.14 0.02
CA SER A 206 3.42 -9.53 -1.35
C SER A 206 2.17 -9.37 -2.21
N ARG A 207 2.27 -8.62 -3.31
CA ARG A 207 1.17 -8.36 -4.25
C ARG A 207 1.59 -8.71 -5.66
#